data_AF-A0A5K7SEP1-F1
#
_entry.id   AF-A0A5K7SEP1-F1
#
_cell.length_a   1.000
_cell.length_b   1.000
_cell.length_c   1.000
_cell.angle_alpha   90.00
_cell.angle_beta   90.00
_cell.angle_gamma   90.00
#
_symmetry.space_group_name_H-M   'P 1'
#
loop_
_entity.id
_entity.type
_entity.pdbx_description
1 polymer ?
#
loop_
_entity_poly.entity_id
_entity_poly.type
_entity_poly.pdbx_seq_one_letter_code
_entity_poly.pdbx_strand_id
1 'polypeptide(L)'
;MTTFEKHYIGKGTQVADLNIVKVVLPVEGIEAAIFEKEGIKYIGFEVAKMKTPDKFGRTHTCYYQTKVYTEDAPAAQPEKQKKAKKASKKEPAVPEEDDLPF
;
A
#
# COMPACT_ATOMS: atom_id res chain seq x y z
N MET A 1 -0.33 21.62 -12.87
CA MET A 1 -1.40 20.60 -12.70
C MET A 1 -1.31 20.08 -11.27
N THR A 2 -2.42 19.87 -10.56
CA THR A 2 -2.36 19.29 -9.21
C THR A 2 -2.17 17.79 -9.32
N THR A 3 -1.01 17.29 -8.92
CA THR A 3 -0.72 15.85 -8.92
C THR A 3 -1.09 15.28 -7.56
N PHE A 4 -1.95 14.26 -7.55
CA PHE A 4 -2.35 13.56 -6.34
C PHE A 4 -1.61 12.23 -6.28
N GLU A 5 -0.80 12.04 -5.25
CA GLU A 5 -0.10 10.78 -5.04
C GLU A 5 -0.91 9.89 -4.10
N LYS A 6 -1.19 8.65 -4.53
CA LYS A 6 -1.95 7.67 -3.73
C LYS A 6 -0.97 6.82 -2.94
N HIS A 7 -1.04 6.92 -1.62
CA HIS A 7 -0.23 6.12 -0.70
C HIS A 7 -1.08 5.08 -0.02
N TYR A 8 -0.59 3.84 0.02
CA TYR A 8 -1.23 2.76 0.77
C TYR A 8 -0.97 2.93 2.26
N ILE A 9 -2.03 2.89 3.07
CA ILE A 9 -1.96 3.08 4.53
C ILE A 9 -2.41 1.85 5.31
N GLY A 10 -3.14 0.93 4.69
CA GLY A 10 -3.52 -0.31 5.37
C GLY A 10 -4.66 -1.06 4.72
N LYS A 11 -5.25 -1.96 5.50
CA LYS A 11 -6.39 -2.79 5.08
C LYS A 11 -7.47 -2.79 6.16
N GLY A 12 -8.71 -2.96 5.74
CA GLY A 12 -9.86 -3.10 6.60
C GLY A 12 -10.63 -4.40 6.34
N THR A 13 -11.47 -4.74 7.31
CA THR A 13 -12.37 -5.90 7.25
C THR A 13 -13.80 -5.42 7.39
N GLN A 14 -14.67 -5.90 6.53
CA GLN A 14 -16.11 -5.64 6.65
C GLN A 14 -16.68 -6.39 7.86
N VAL A 15 -17.46 -5.70 8.66
CA VAL A 15 -18.09 -6.26 9.86
C VAL A 15 -19.36 -7.00 9.45
N ALA A 16 -19.26 -8.33 9.31
CA ALA A 16 -20.39 -9.25 9.11
C ALA A 16 -21.41 -8.71 8.09
N ASP A 17 -22.71 -8.74 8.45
CA ASP A 17 -23.83 -8.30 7.59
C ASP A 17 -24.06 -6.78 7.60
N LEU A 18 -23.18 -6.01 8.26
CA LEU A 18 -23.28 -4.56 8.31
C LEU A 18 -22.47 -3.93 7.18
N ASN A 19 -22.93 -2.78 6.68
CA ASN A 19 -22.17 -1.92 5.77
C ASN A 19 -21.11 -1.10 6.50
N ILE A 20 -20.42 -1.72 7.47
CA ILE A 20 -19.39 -1.11 8.30
C ILE A 20 -18.07 -1.76 7.98
N VAL A 21 -17.03 -0.96 7.70
CA VAL A 21 -15.66 -1.45 7.49
C VAL A 21 -14.82 -1.05 8.69
N LYS A 22 -14.31 -2.04 9.42
CA LYS A 22 -13.32 -1.83 10.47
C LYS A 22 -11.95 -1.71 9.83
N VAL A 23 -11.37 -0.52 9.90
CA VAL A 23 -10.03 -0.24 9.38
C VAL A 23 -9.04 -0.16 10.53
N VAL A 24 -7.89 -0.79 10.38
CA VAL A 24 -6.77 -0.69 11.33
C VAL A 24 -5.59 -0.11 10.58
N LEU A 25 -5.17 1.10 10.96
CA LEU A 25 -4.09 1.85 10.32
C LEU A 25 -2.97 2.12 11.33
N PRO A 26 -1.70 2.10 10.90
CA PRO A 26 -0.58 2.53 11.72
C PRO A 26 -0.67 4.05 11.96
N VAL A 27 -0.30 4.49 13.16
CA VAL A 27 -0.34 5.92 13.56
C VAL A 27 0.52 6.77 12.63
N GLU A 28 1.71 6.29 12.26
CA GLU A 28 2.62 6.97 11.32
C GLU A 28 1.96 7.29 9.97
N GLY A 29 1.16 6.35 9.45
CA GLY A 29 0.43 6.56 8.21
C GLY A 29 -0.70 7.58 8.37
N ILE A 30 -1.36 7.59 9.55
CA ILE A 30 -2.42 8.56 9.85
C ILE A 30 -1.83 9.97 9.90
N GLU A 31 -0.70 10.15 10.59
CA GLU A 31 -0.01 11.44 10.68
C GLU A 31 0.40 11.98 9.32
N ALA A 32 0.90 11.12 8.43
CA ALA A 32 1.23 11.49 7.05
C ALA A 32 0.00 11.86 6.20
N ALA A 33 -1.19 11.37 6.57
CA ALA A 33 -2.45 11.68 5.92
C ALA A 33 -3.18 12.89 6.53
N ILE A 34 -2.65 13.48 7.61
CA ILE A 34 -3.22 14.71 8.20
C ILE A 34 -2.89 15.89 7.29
N PHE A 35 -3.91 16.67 6.96
CA PHE A 35 -3.75 17.98 6.32
C PHE A 35 -4.49 19.04 7.12
N GLU A 36 -3.90 20.23 7.21
CA GLU A 36 -4.51 21.37 7.88
C GLU A 36 -5.22 22.27 6.88
N LYS A 37 -6.46 22.64 7.18
CA LYS A 37 -7.23 23.61 6.40
C LYS A 37 -7.93 24.55 7.37
N GLU A 38 -7.68 25.85 7.23
CA GLU A 38 -8.30 26.89 8.05
C GLU A 38 -8.05 26.69 9.57
N GLY A 39 -6.87 26.19 9.94
CA GLY A 39 -6.50 25.90 11.33
C GLY A 39 -7.08 24.60 11.90
N ILE A 40 -7.83 23.83 11.09
CA ILE A 40 -8.43 22.56 11.49
C ILE A 40 -7.68 21.42 10.80
N LYS A 41 -7.25 20.42 11.58
CA LYS A 41 -6.60 19.21 11.09
C LYS A 41 -7.64 18.20 10.64
N TYR A 42 -7.50 17.73 9.41
CA TYR A 42 -8.36 16.72 8.80
C TYR A 42 -7.52 15.52 8.36
N ILE A 43 -8.14 14.35 8.37
CA ILE A 43 -7.57 13.13 7.81
C ILE A 43 -8.50 12.68 6.70
N GLY A 44 -7.95 12.47 5.51
CA GLY A 44 -8.68 11.97 4.36
C GLY A 44 -8.06 10.67 3.87
N PHE A 45 -8.83 9.59 3.88
CA PHE A 45 -8.44 8.33 3.25
C PHE A 45 -9.62 7.68 2.56
N GLU A 46 -9.32 6.96 1.49
CA GLU A 46 -10.24 6.17 0.68
C GLU A 46 -10.16 4.71 1.09
N VAL A 47 -11.31 4.04 1.13
CA VAL A 47 -11.41 2.61 1.39
C VAL A 47 -11.97 1.94 0.14
N ALA A 48 -11.20 1.02 -0.44
CA ALA A 48 -11.57 0.31 -1.65
C ALA A 48 -11.83 -1.17 -1.35
N LYS A 49 -12.92 -1.73 -1.88
CA LYS A 49 -13.24 -3.15 -1.75
C LYS A 49 -12.31 -3.98 -2.65
N MET A 50 -11.68 -5.00 -2.08
CA MET A 50 -10.84 -5.94 -2.81
C MET A 50 -11.69 -6.97 -3.56
N LYS A 51 -11.20 -7.44 -4.71
CA LYS A 51 -11.84 -8.53 -5.47
C LYS A 51 -11.79 -9.86 -4.72
N THR A 52 -10.71 -10.09 -4.00
CA THR A 52 -10.49 -11.31 -3.23
C THR A 52 -10.04 -10.92 -1.83
N PRO A 53 -10.64 -11.50 -0.77
CA PRO A 53 -10.18 -11.27 0.59
C PRO A 53 -8.74 -11.78 0.78
N ASP A 54 -8.00 -11.11 1.66
CA ASP A 54 -6.66 -11.54 2.04
C ASP A 54 -6.70 -12.81 2.92
N LYS A 55 -5.55 -13.45 3.15
CA LYS A 55 -5.40 -14.64 4.00
C LYS A 55 -5.92 -14.43 5.44
N PHE A 56 -5.98 -13.18 5.88
CA PHE A 56 -6.48 -12.76 7.20
C PHE A 56 -7.94 -12.28 7.18
N GLY A 57 -8.68 -12.55 6.11
CA GLY A 57 -10.09 -12.16 5.98
C GLY A 57 -10.31 -10.66 5.75
N ARG A 58 -9.25 -9.90 5.41
CA ARG A 58 -9.36 -8.46 5.11
C ARG A 58 -9.95 -8.28 3.72
N THR A 59 -11.01 -7.50 3.63
CA THR A 59 -11.81 -7.33 2.40
C THR A 59 -11.62 -5.99 1.73
N HIS A 60 -11.02 -5.02 2.42
CA HIS A 60 -10.85 -3.66 1.92
C HIS A 60 -9.39 -3.21 2.04
N THR A 61 -8.92 -2.41 1.09
CA THR A 61 -7.66 -1.68 1.14
C THR A 61 -7.92 -0.21 1.41
N CYS A 62 -6.96 0.45 2.05
CA CYS A 62 -7.07 1.85 2.43
C CYS A 62 -5.89 2.63 1.85
N TYR A 63 -6.21 3.79 1.28
CA TYR A 63 -5.25 4.69 0.65
C TYR A 63 -5.50 6.12 1.12
N TYR A 64 -4.46 6.92 1.28
CA TYR A 64 -4.62 8.37 1.40
C TYR A 64 -4.04 9.07 0.17
N GLN A 65 -4.50 10.28 -0.06
CA GLN A 65 -4.04 11.12 -1.16
C GLN A 65 -3.31 12.33 -0.61
N THR A 66 -2.09 12.54 -1.09
CA THR A 66 -1.32 13.74 -0.76
C THR A 66 -1.32 14.67 -1.97
N LYS A 67 -1.59 15.96 -1.74
CA LYS A 67 -1.50 16.99 -2.78
C LYS A 67 -0.03 17.37 -2.98
N VAL A 68 0.56 16.99 -4.11
CA VAL A 68 1.88 17.46 -4.51
C VAL A 68 1.70 18.71 -5.35
N TYR A 69 2.05 19.87 -4.79
CA TYR A 69 2.21 21.09 -5.58
C TYR A 69 3.53 20.96 -6.33
N THR A 70 3.45 20.57 -7.60
CA THR A 70 4.60 20.60 -8.51
C THR A 70 4.74 22.04 -9.00
N GLU A 71 5.64 22.81 -8.39
CA GLU A 71 6.23 23.96 -9.09
C GLU A 71 7.11 23.38 -10.21
N ASP A 72 6.88 23.84 -11.44
CA ASP A 72 7.54 23.41 -12.67
C ASP A 72 9.07 23.28 -12.48
N ALA A 73 9.57 22.05 -12.50
CA ALA A 73 10.97 21.74 -12.79
C ALA A 73 11.00 20.59 -13.82
N PRO A 74 11.85 20.69 -14.86
CA PRO A 74 11.66 19.98 -16.11
C PRO A 74 11.81 18.46 -15.97
N ALA A 75 10.99 17.76 -16.75
CA ALA A 75 10.89 16.31 -16.83
C ALA A 75 12.25 15.60 -16.98
N ALA A 76 12.63 14.84 -15.95
CA ALA A 76 13.57 13.73 -16.09
C ALA A 76 12.78 12.42 -16.29
N GLN A 77 13.19 11.68 -17.32
CA GLN A 77 12.50 10.58 -17.98
C GLN A 77 12.30 9.31 -17.12
N PRO A 78 11.36 8.43 -17.49
CA PRO A 78 11.03 7.22 -16.75
C PRO A 78 12.12 6.14 -16.88
N GLU A 79 12.73 5.74 -15.77
CA GLU A 79 13.62 4.59 -15.73
C GLU A 79 12.82 3.28 -15.82
N LYS A 80 12.76 2.74 -17.04
CA LYS A 80 12.26 1.40 -17.35
C LYS A 80 13.03 0.35 -16.53
N GLN A 81 12.47 -0.11 -15.41
CA GLN A 81 12.96 -1.33 -14.77
C GLN A 81 12.55 -2.57 -15.59
N LYS A 82 13.56 -3.11 -16.26
CA LYS A 82 13.60 -4.33 -17.06
C LYS A 82 13.12 -5.54 -16.26
N LYS A 83 11.91 -6.07 -16.55
CA LYS A 83 11.61 -7.49 -16.29
C LYS A 83 12.11 -8.33 -17.45
N ALA A 84 13.39 -8.69 -17.41
CA ALA A 84 13.94 -9.73 -18.27
C ALA A 84 13.44 -11.11 -17.78
N LYS A 85 12.57 -11.72 -18.57
CA LYS A 85 12.31 -13.16 -18.53
C LYS A 85 13.58 -13.90 -18.95
N LYS A 86 14.05 -14.86 -18.14
CA LYS A 86 14.79 -16.02 -18.64
C LYS A 86 14.35 -17.27 -17.89
N ALA A 87 13.77 -18.18 -18.65
CA ALA A 87 13.42 -19.53 -18.23
C ALA A 87 14.65 -20.44 -18.34
N SER A 88 14.67 -21.47 -17.47
CA SER A 88 15.31 -22.79 -17.63
C SER A 88 16.84 -22.86 -17.50
N LYS A 89 17.36 -23.57 -16.48
CA LYS A 89 17.63 -25.04 -16.54
C LYS A 89 18.32 -25.57 -15.25
N LYS A 90 17.74 -26.65 -14.70
CA LYS A 90 18.32 -27.81 -13.98
C LYS A 90 19.18 -27.63 -12.69
N GLU A 91 18.61 -28.15 -11.60
CA GLU A 91 19.22 -28.88 -10.47
C GLU A 91 20.29 -29.94 -10.88
N PRO A 92 21.16 -30.46 -9.96
CA PRO A 92 20.78 -30.92 -8.60
C PRO A 92 21.77 -30.73 -7.43
N ALA A 93 21.17 -30.89 -6.24
CA ALA A 93 21.65 -31.52 -4.99
C ALA A 93 22.91 -31.02 -4.27
N VAL A 94 22.69 -30.42 -3.08
CA VAL A 94 23.26 -30.87 -1.78
C VAL A 94 22.21 -30.55 -0.69
N PRO A 95 21.66 -31.52 0.06
CA PRO A 95 21.00 -31.26 1.33
C PRO A 95 22.06 -31.31 2.43
N GLU A 96 22.39 -30.16 3.03
CA GLU A 96 23.19 -30.12 4.25
C GLU A 96 22.29 -29.65 5.40
N GLU A 97 22.27 -30.49 6.42
CA GLU A 97 21.55 -30.36 7.68
C GLU A 97 22.06 -29.16 8.48
N ASP A 98 21.11 -28.35 8.97
CA ASP A 98 21.26 -27.46 10.13
C ASP A 98 19.80 -27.16 10.53
N ASP A 99 19.11 -28.05 11.25
CA ASP A 99 19.24 -28.24 12.70
C ASP A 99 19.62 -26.96 13.45
N LEU A 100 18.67 -26.03 13.55
CA LEU A 100 18.63 -25.18 14.72
C LEU A 100 17.25 -25.26 15.41
N PRO A 101 17.21 -25.83 16.62
CA PRO A 101 16.03 -25.87 17.46
C PRO A 101 15.83 -24.53 18.18
N PHE A 102 14.56 -24.16 18.34
CA PHE A 102 13.89 -23.34 19.37
C PHE A 102 12.83 -22.41 18.76
#